data_AF-A0A9P7AW22-F1
#
_entry.id   AF-A0A9P7AW22-F1
#
_cell.length_a   1.000
_cell.length_b   1.000
_cell.length_c   1.000
_cell.angle_alpha   90.00
_cell.angle_beta   90.00
_cell.angle_gamma   90.00
#
_symmetry.space_group_name_H-M   'P 1'
#
loop_
_entity.id
_entity.type
_entity.pdbx_description
1 polymer ?
#
loop_
_entity_poly.entity_id
_entity_poly.type
_entity_poly.pdbx_seq_one_letter_code
_entity_poly.pdbx_strand_id
1 'polypeptide(L)' 'SCNASLHDMSTVEAEHIAYACVQARFAISNKNKWAEADGEFNYRAFYYNIIDFIRECEDRDWAQGLLKWWNK' A
#
# COMPACT_ATOMS: atom_id res chain seq x y z
N SER A 1 -15.47 2.08 15.38
CA SER A 1 -14.26 2.93 15.40
C SER A 1 -13.20 2.24 14.56
N CYS A 2 -12.88 2.76 13.37
CA CYS A 2 -11.83 2.20 12.51
C CYS A 2 -10.46 2.72 12.97
N ASN A 3 -9.41 1.89 12.84
CA ASN A 3 -8.06 2.23 13.28
C ASN A 3 -7.52 3.55 12.69
N ALA A 4 -8.05 3.99 11.55
CA ALA A 4 -7.69 5.27 10.92
C ALA A 4 -8.03 6.49 11.81
N SER A 5 -9.18 6.48 12.49
CA SER A 5 -9.58 7.57 13.39
C SER A 5 -8.78 7.61 14.70
N LEU A 6 -8.14 6.49 15.07
CA LEU A 6 -7.27 6.39 16.25
C LEU A 6 -5.86 6.95 16.00
N HIS A 7 -5.45 7.07 14.74
CA HIS A 7 -4.10 7.49 14.35
C HIS A 7 -4.05 8.88 13.70
N ASP A 8 -5.12 9.68 13.78
CA ASP A 8 -5.23 10.98 13.08
C ASP A 8 -4.92 10.90 11.58
N MET A 9 -5.05 9.71 10.98
CA MET A 9 -4.88 9.50 9.55
C MET A 9 -6.14 9.99 8.83
N SER A 10 -6.22 11.32 8.68
CA SER A 10 -7.28 12.02 7.95
C SER A 10 -7.12 11.94 6.44
N THR A 11 -5.93 11.54 5.95
CA THR A 11 -5.61 11.40 4.53
C THR A 11 -4.86 10.10 4.24
N VAL A 12 -5.40 9.31 3.31
CA VAL A 12 -4.76 8.15 2.70
C VAL A 12 -3.77 8.62 1.65
N GLU A 13 -2.51 8.31 1.87
CA GLU A 13 -1.39 8.52 0.94
C GLU A 13 -1.00 7.21 0.23
N ALA A 14 -0.12 7.30 -0.78
CA ALA A 14 0.38 6.15 -1.51
C ALA A 14 1.02 5.08 -0.59
N GLU A 15 1.71 5.52 0.46
CA GLU A 15 2.30 4.69 1.52
C GLU A 15 1.28 3.79 2.21
N HIS A 16 0.07 4.29 2.46
CA HIS A 16 -0.99 3.56 3.13
C HIS A 16 -1.55 2.48 2.21
N ILE A 17 -1.72 2.80 0.92
CA ILE A 17 -2.15 1.85 -0.11
C ILE A 17 -1.09 0.77 -0.31
N ALA A 18 0.18 1.15 -0.41
CA ALA A 18 1.30 0.23 -0.54
C ALA A 18 1.38 -0.72 0.67
N TYR A 19 1.16 -0.21 1.88
CA TYR A 19 1.11 -1.04 3.08
C TYR A 19 -0.07 -2.02 3.04
N ALA A 20 -1.26 -1.58 2.63
CA ALA A 20 -2.42 -2.45 2.47
C ALA A 20 -2.18 -3.58 1.44
N CYS A 21 -1.55 -3.26 0.30
CA CYS A 21 -1.17 -4.27 -0.70
C CYS A 21 -0.19 -5.30 -0.15
N VAL A 22 0.80 -4.86 0.62
CA VAL A 22 1.76 -5.73 1.28
C VAL A 22 1.07 -6.66 2.28
N GLN A 23 0.15 -6.12 3.11
CA GLN A 23 -0.65 -6.91 4.05
C GLN A 23 -1.55 -7.93 3.33
N ALA A 24 -2.20 -7.53 2.23
CA ALA A 24 -3.01 -8.43 1.42
C ALA A 24 -2.17 -9.56 0.81
N ARG A 25 -0.97 -9.25 0.29
CA ARG A 25 -0.03 -10.26 -0.23
C ARG A 25 0.39 -11.23 0.86
N PHE A 26 0.73 -10.75 2.04
CA PHE A 26 1.08 -11.59 3.17
C PHE A 26 -0.09 -12.51 3.57
N ALA A 27 -1.31 -11.97 3.66
CA ALA A 27 -2.51 -12.74 4.00
C ALA A 27 -2.86 -13.84 2.99
N ILE A 28 -2.56 -13.62 1.70
CA ILE A 28 -2.75 -14.62 0.63
C ILE A 28 -1.59 -15.63 0.61
N SER A 29 -0.41 -15.25 1.09
CA SER A 29 0.74 -16.16 1.14
C SER A 29 0.50 -17.28 2.17
N ASN A 30 1.02 -18.48 1.90
CA ASN A 30 0.95 -19.61 2.84
C ASN A 30 1.98 -19.48 3.99
N LYS A 31 2.28 -18.24 4.43
CA LYS A 31 3.31 -17.95 5.42
C LYS A 31 2.72 -17.64 6.78
N ASN A 32 3.25 -18.32 7.79
CA ASN A 32 2.82 -18.16 9.16
C ASN A 32 3.60 -17.08 9.93
N LYS A 33 4.63 -16.47 9.31
CA LYS A 33 5.49 -15.46 9.93
C LYS A 33 5.92 -14.42 8.91
N TRP A 34 5.91 -13.16 9.35
CA TRP A 34 6.43 -12.04 8.58
C TRP A 34 7.96 -12.10 8.48
N ALA A 35 8.48 -11.86 7.27
CA ALA A 35 9.90 -11.68 6.99
C ALA A 35 10.05 -10.63 5.87
N GLU A 36 11.15 -9.88 5.85
CA GLU A 36 11.39 -8.83 4.83
C GLU A 36 11.49 -9.40 3.41
N ALA A 37 11.96 -10.65 3.30
CA ALA A 37 11.93 -11.44 2.09
C ALA A 37 11.18 -12.75 2.33
N ASP A 38 10.25 -13.06 1.43
CA ASP A 38 9.61 -14.37 1.31
C ASP A 38 10.17 -15.09 0.07
N GLY A 39 11.22 -15.88 0.28
CA GLY A 39 11.91 -16.57 -0.81
C GLY A 39 12.48 -15.55 -1.80
N GLU A 40 11.97 -15.54 -3.03
CA GLU A 40 12.34 -14.56 -4.06
C GLU A 40 11.56 -13.25 -3.95
N PHE A 41 10.48 -13.20 -3.17
CA PHE A 41 9.62 -12.02 -3.06
C PHE A 41 10.11 -11.07 -1.97
N ASN A 42 10.47 -9.85 -2.34
CA ASN A 42 10.91 -8.82 -1.39
C ASN A 42 9.77 -7.84 -1.08
N TYR A 43 9.25 -7.89 0.15
CA TYR A 43 8.13 -7.04 0.57
C TYR A 43 8.49 -5.56 0.59
N ARG A 44 9.75 -5.23 0.91
CA ARG A 44 10.25 -3.85 0.90
C ARG A 44 10.31 -3.30 -0.52
N ALA A 45 10.85 -4.07 -1.47
CA ALA A 45 10.87 -3.68 -2.88
C ALA A 45 9.44 -3.54 -3.42
N PHE A 46 8.55 -4.48 -3.09
CA PHE A 46 7.14 -4.40 -3.48
C PHE A 46 6.45 -3.14 -2.94
N TYR A 47 6.70 -2.79 -1.69
CA TYR A 47 6.17 -1.57 -1.07
C TYR A 47 6.59 -0.31 -1.84
N TYR A 48 7.90 -0.12 -2.09
CA TYR A 48 8.39 1.06 -2.81
C TYR A 48 7.94 1.06 -4.27
N ASN A 49 7.91 -0.09 -4.93
CA ASN A 49 7.41 -0.19 -6.31
C ASN A 49 5.96 0.28 -6.44
N ILE A 50 5.10 0.04 -5.43
CA ILE A 50 3.71 0.54 -5.45
C ILE A 50 3.65 2.04 -5.23
N ILE A 51 4.48 2.57 -4.32
CA ILE A 51 4.57 4.02 -4.11
C ILE A 51 5.02 4.70 -5.40
N ASP A 52 6.09 4.21 -6.01
CA ASP A 52 6.63 4.75 -7.26
C ASP A 52 5.61 4.60 -8.38
N PHE A 53 4.90 3.47 -8.47
CA PHE A 53 3.83 3.27 -9.44
C PHE A 53 2.71 4.31 -9.31
N ILE A 54 2.34 4.71 -8.10
CA ILE A 54 1.31 5.73 -7.87
C ILE A 54 1.87 7.15 -8.11
N ARG A 55 3.07 7.43 -7.61
CA ARG A 55 3.68 8.78 -7.63
C ARG A 55 4.26 9.17 -8.98
N GLU A 56 4.82 8.22 -9.71
CA GLU A 56 5.45 8.41 -11.01
C GLU A 56 4.54 7.94 -12.17
N CYS A 57 3.25 7.71 -11.89
CA CYS A 57 2.28 7.37 -12.93
C CYS A 57 2.21 8.48 -13.99
N GLU A 58 2.40 8.11 -15.26
CA GLU A 58 2.25 9.02 -16.40
C GLU A 58 0.81 9.57 -16.49
N ASP A 59 -0.18 8.73 -16.18
CA ASP A 59 -1.58 9.14 -16.06
C ASP A 59 -1.85 9.76 -14.67
N ARG A 60 -1.58 11.07 -14.59
CA ARG A 60 -1.76 11.86 -13.36
C ARG A 60 -3.22 11.95 -12.93
N ASP A 61 -4.15 11.93 -13.89
CA ASP A 61 -5.59 12.04 -13.61
C ASP A 61 -6.10 10.75 -12.95
N TRP A 62 -5.65 9.60 -13.46
CA TRP A 62 -5.91 8.31 -12.82
C TRP A 62 -5.33 8.25 -11.41
N ALA A 63 -4.06 8.64 -11.22
CA ALA A 63 -3.40 8.57 -9.91
C ALA A 63 -4.06 9.49 -8.87
N GLN A 64 -4.44 10.71 -9.27
CA GLN A 64 -5.21 11.61 -8.41
C GLN A 64 -6.62 11.09 -8.15
N GLY A 65 -7.26 10.48 -9.15
CA GLY A 65 -8.57 9.84 -9.01
C GLY A 65 -8.56 8.72 -7.98
N LEU A 66 -7.51 7.89 -8.00
CA LEU A 66 -7.28 6.83 -7.03
C LEU A 66 -7.17 7.40 -5.60
N LEU A 67 -6.28 8.38 -5.39
CA LEU A 67 -6.10 8.99 -4.06
C LEU A 67 -7.37 9.70 -3.58
N LYS A 68 -8.09 10.40 -4.47
CA LYS A 68 -9.38 11.01 -4.13
C LYS A 68 -10.42 9.98 -3.75
N TRP A 69 -10.46 8.83 -4.43
CA TRP A 69 -11.41 7.76 -4.12
C TRP A 69 -11.19 7.20 -2.71
N TRP A 70 -9.93 6.97 -2.31
CA TRP A 70 -9.58 6.49 -0.97
C TRP A 70 -9.80 7.50 0.15
N ASN A 71 -9.88 8.79 -0.18
CA ASN A 71 -10.06 9.91 0.75
C ASN A 71 -11.49 10.47 0.79
N LYS A 72 -12.47 9.72 0.27
CA LYS A 72 -13.90 10.03 0.42
C LYS A 72 -14.44 9.47 1.72
#